data_AF-A0A151E898-F1
#
_entry.id   AF-A0A151E898-F1
#
_cell.length_a   1.000
_cell.length_b   1.000
_cell.length_c   1.000
_cell.angle_alpha   90.00
_cell.angle_beta   90.00
_cell.angle_gamma   90.00
#
_symmetry.space_group_name_H-M   'P 1'
#
loop_
_entity.id
_entity.type
_entity.pdbx_description
1 polymer ?
#
loop_
_entity_poly.entity_id
_entity_poly.type
_entity_poly.pdbx_seq_one_letter_code
_entity_poly.pdbx_strand_id
1 'polypeptide(L)'
;MNKQYLSKLKNPNMRKLLLDKENIPVLETLLEQANQEYEPIKALKESKKLDFGKKLSKEELKETFTQVRNKVDAFLGVSDIEPPKCSYYSLFRPGITTTPVLLSYIFSSARYIASISSSMGLIDVPFMNVESSTSALEAGVTLSLTVIFHDMFRKDTYIPLFGGLVSLAKNKRCNLIPSAGHEYTHHVQKNHIKREILDNIKRTFSMFDEGHARGVQEYLARTYAEKEDNPAFLYDTLDTKVGELKRTYKWICKKLGVQKRESLLKTKSSRDGSKRISKPSKHALGNTFFSIYEAKRGPQIYDNILHGTFQFSR
;
A
#
# COMPACT_ATOMS: atom_id res chain seq x y z
N MET A 1 -8.87 -16.52 -18.23
CA MET A 1 -7.54 -17.05 -17.85
C MET A 1 -7.60 -18.56 -17.52
N ASN A 2 -6.67 -19.37 -18.03
CA ASN A 2 -6.63 -20.83 -17.85
C ASN A 2 -6.14 -21.23 -16.43
N LYS A 3 -6.73 -22.27 -15.82
CA LYS A 3 -6.33 -22.86 -14.53
C LYS A 3 -4.83 -23.21 -14.44
N GLN A 4 -4.21 -23.63 -15.56
CA GLN A 4 -2.79 -23.97 -15.62
C GLN A 4 -1.87 -22.75 -15.50
N TYR A 5 -2.27 -21.60 -16.04
CA TYR A 5 -1.51 -20.36 -15.88
C TYR A 5 -1.61 -19.87 -14.42
N LEU A 6 -2.81 -19.94 -13.86
CA LEU A 6 -3.07 -19.59 -12.47
C LEU A 6 -2.26 -20.45 -11.48
N SER A 7 -2.03 -21.73 -11.76
CA SER A 7 -1.17 -22.56 -10.91
C SER A 7 0.30 -22.13 -10.92
N LYS A 8 0.78 -21.50 -12.02
CA LYS A 8 2.11 -20.87 -12.05
C LYS A 8 2.17 -19.62 -11.17
N LEU A 9 1.11 -18.83 -11.10
CA LEU A 9 1.00 -17.70 -10.16
C LEU A 9 0.90 -18.14 -8.69
N LYS A 10 0.29 -19.31 -8.43
CA LYS A 10 0.24 -19.95 -7.11
C LYS A 10 1.60 -20.40 -6.59
N ASN A 11 2.64 -20.41 -7.43
CA ASN A 11 3.88 -21.07 -7.13
C ASN A 11 4.60 -20.40 -5.95
N PRO A 12 4.79 -21.08 -4.79
CA PRO A 12 5.57 -20.56 -3.67
C PRO A 12 7.02 -20.23 -4.06
N ASN A 13 7.46 -20.69 -5.24
CA ASN A 13 8.75 -20.37 -5.84
C ASN A 13 8.82 -18.99 -6.50
N MET A 14 7.77 -18.15 -6.51
CA MET A 14 7.93 -16.73 -6.92
C MET A 14 9.03 -16.01 -6.12
N ARG A 15 9.18 -16.37 -4.84
CA ARG A 15 10.30 -15.89 -4.02
C ARG A 15 11.64 -16.46 -4.45
N LYS A 16 11.67 -17.69 -4.97
CA LYS A 16 12.88 -18.27 -5.56
C LYS A 16 13.26 -17.52 -6.84
N LEU A 17 12.28 -17.11 -7.65
CA LEU A 17 12.52 -16.27 -8.83
C LEU A 17 13.15 -14.93 -8.45
N LEU A 18 12.86 -14.35 -7.28
CA LEU A 18 13.58 -13.18 -6.77
C LEU A 18 14.98 -13.51 -6.23
N LEU A 19 15.14 -14.68 -5.62
CA LEU A 19 16.40 -15.17 -5.05
C LEU A 19 17.32 -15.80 -6.11
N ASP A 20 17.35 -15.19 -7.29
CA ASP A 20 18.33 -15.51 -8.32
C ASP A 20 19.48 -14.51 -8.24
N LYS A 21 20.73 -14.99 -8.30
CA LYS A 21 21.92 -14.14 -8.32
C LYS A 21 21.94 -13.24 -9.56
N GLU A 22 21.37 -13.69 -10.68
CA GLU A 22 21.27 -12.89 -11.91
C GLU A 22 20.37 -11.66 -11.77
N ASN A 23 19.49 -11.63 -10.77
CA ASN A 23 18.66 -10.47 -10.50
C ASN A 23 19.37 -9.39 -9.69
N ILE A 24 20.51 -9.69 -9.04
CA ILE A 24 21.23 -8.71 -8.22
C ILE A 24 21.70 -7.53 -9.07
N PRO A 25 22.39 -7.71 -10.22
CA PRO A 25 22.81 -6.57 -11.05
C PRO A 25 21.63 -5.71 -11.52
N VAL A 26 20.51 -6.34 -11.92
CA VAL A 26 19.30 -5.63 -12.35
C VAL A 26 18.70 -4.80 -11.20
N LEU A 27 18.65 -5.37 -10.00
CA LEU A 27 18.17 -4.66 -8.81
C LEU A 27 19.11 -3.52 -8.40
N GLU A 28 20.42 -3.66 -8.57
CA GLU A 28 21.38 -2.59 -8.34
C GLU A 28 21.18 -1.43 -9.32
N THR A 29 21.00 -1.72 -10.62
CA THR A 29 20.67 -0.70 -11.63
C THR A 29 19.37 0.01 -11.33
N LEU A 30 18.30 -0.74 -11.01
CA LEU A 30 17.01 -0.16 -10.65
C LEU A 30 17.08 0.74 -9.42
N LEU A 31 17.88 0.35 -8.43
CA LEU A 31 18.04 1.11 -7.20
C LEU A 31 18.87 2.38 -7.43
N GLU A 32 19.92 2.31 -8.24
CA GLU A 32 20.71 3.46 -8.67
C GLU A 32 19.82 4.48 -9.39
N GLN A 33 19.06 4.04 -10.41
CA GLN A 33 18.12 4.89 -11.15
C GLN A 33 17.08 5.53 -10.22
N ALA A 34 16.45 4.73 -9.36
CA ALA A 34 15.44 5.23 -8.42
C ALA A 34 16.03 6.25 -7.43
N ASN A 35 17.27 6.07 -6.96
CA ASN A 35 17.96 7.06 -6.12
C ASN A 35 18.23 8.34 -6.90
N GLN A 36 18.77 8.24 -8.12
CA GLN A 36 19.10 9.39 -8.98
C GLN A 36 17.87 10.23 -9.31
N GLU A 37 16.73 9.59 -9.56
CA GLU A 37 15.45 10.28 -9.79
C GLU A 37 14.87 10.88 -8.51
N TYR A 38 14.97 10.16 -7.38
CA TYR A 38 14.31 10.57 -6.14
C TYR A 38 15.02 11.73 -5.43
N GLU A 39 16.36 11.74 -5.39
CA GLU A 39 17.13 12.77 -4.67
C GLU A 39 16.79 14.22 -5.05
N PRO A 40 16.76 14.62 -6.33
CA PRO A 40 16.40 15.98 -6.70
C PRO A 40 14.95 16.32 -6.29
N ILE A 41 14.00 15.41 -6.46
CA ILE A 41 12.60 15.63 -6.08
C ILE A 41 12.46 15.75 -4.56
N LYS A 42 13.22 14.98 -3.80
CA LYS A 42 13.30 15.10 -2.35
C LYS A 42 13.87 16.44 -1.91
N ALA A 43 14.93 16.93 -2.56
CA ALA A 43 15.47 18.26 -2.28
C ALA A 43 14.45 19.37 -2.58
N LEU A 44 13.65 19.23 -3.64
CA LEU A 44 12.52 20.13 -3.93
C LEU A 44 11.45 20.06 -2.83
N LYS A 45 11.16 18.88 -2.28
CA LYS A 45 10.21 18.72 -1.17
C LYS A 45 10.70 19.44 0.09
N GLU A 46 11.95 19.20 0.48
CA GLU A 46 12.55 19.77 1.68
C GLU A 46 12.66 21.30 1.60
N SER A 47 12.95 21.82 0.41
CA SER A 47 12.94 23.26 0.11
C SER A 47 11.53 23.84 -0.14
N LYS A 48 10.47 23.04 0.03
CA LYS A 48 9.05 23.42 -0.17
C LYS A 48 8.73 23.93 -1.59
N LYS A 49 9.49 23.51 -2.60
CA LYS A 49 9.31 23.88 -4.02
C LYS A 49 8.38 22.96 -4.81
N LEU A 50 7.99 21.82 -4.24
CA LEU A 50 7.02 20.92 -4.88
C LEU A 50 5.58 21.41 -4.69
N ASP A 51 4.88 21.62 -5.80
CA ASP A 51 3.43 21.85 -5.79
C ASP A 51 2.67 20.55 -5.93
N PHE A 52 2.08 20.10 -4.81
CA PHE A 52 1.24 18.89 -4.80
C PHE A 52 -0.19 19.15 -5.30
N GLY A 53 -0.54 20.40 -5.58
CA GLY A 53 -1.87 20.85 -5.97
C GLY A 53 -2.86 20.93 -4.80
N LYS A 54 -4.07 21.40 -5.12
CA LYS A 54 -5.18 21.49 -4.16
C LYS A 54 -5.76 20.12 -3.81
N LYS A 55 -6.48 20.07 -2.69
CA LYS A 55 -7.38 18.95 -2.38
C LYS A 55 -8.60 19.06 -3.28
N LEU A 56 -9.02 17.95 -3.89
CA LEU A 56 -10.14 17.94 -4.83
C LEU A 56 -11.51 17.92 -4.11
N SER A 57 -12.49 18.60 -4.68
CA SER A 57 -13.91 18.50 -4.31
C SER A 57 -14.49 17.12 -4.65
N LYS A 58 -15.71 16.81 -4.19
CA LYS A 58 -16.33 15.49 -4.48
C LYS A 58 -16.57 15.31 -5.97
N GLU A 59 -16.97 16.37 -6.65
CA GLU A 59 -17.26 16.42 -8.08
C GLU A 59 -15.96 16.26 -8.87
N GLU A 60 -14.91 17.01 -8.51
CA GLU A 60 -13.56 16.88 -9.11
C GLU A 60 -12.96 15.48 -8.87
N LEU A 61 -13.22 14.86 -7.70
CA LEU A 61 -12.80 13.49 -7.40
C LEU A 61 -13.46 12.47 -8.34
N LYS A 62 -14.76 12.59 -8.59
CA LYS A 62 -15.50 11.68 -9.50
C LYS A 62 -14.95 11.77 -10.93
N GLU A 63 -14.74 12.99 -11.40
CA GLU A 63 -14.20 13.23 -12.74
C GLU A 63 -12.76 12.70 -12.85
N THR A 64 -11.91 13.05 -11.88
CA THR A 64 -10.52 12.58 -11.84
C THR A 64 -10.45 11.06 -11.77
N PHE A 65 -11.31 10.41 -10.97
CA PHE A 65 -11.35 8.95 -10.89
C PHE A 65 -11.77 8.32 -12.23
N THR A 66 -12.70 8.93 -12.95
CA THR A 66 -13.09 8.46 -14.29
C THR A 66 -11.91 8.54 -15.27
N GLN A 67 -11.13 9.61 -15.24
CA GLN A 67 -9.92 9.74 -16.06
C GLN A 67 -8.85 8.70 -15.68
N VAL A 68 -8.61 8.50 -14.38
CA VAL A 68 -7.69 7.49 -13.86
C VAL A 68 -8.12 6.11 -14.33
N ARG A 69 -9.41 5.78 -14.20
CA ARG A 69 -9.99 4.51 -14.64
C ARG A 69 -9.66 4.23 -16.10
N ASN A 70 -10.02 5.17 -16.98
CA ASN A 70 -9.81 5.02 -18.42
C ASN A 70 -8.32 4.85 -18.77
N LYS A 71 -7.41 5.53 -18.03
CA LYS A 71 -5.96 5.36 -18.22
C LYS A 71 -5.46 4.00 -17.74
N VAL A 72 -5.96 3.50 -16.62
CA VAL A 72 -5.60 2.16 -16.11
C VAL A 72 -6.14 1.09 -17.06
N ASP A 73 -7.38 1.22 -17.52
CA ASP A 73 -8.00 0.28 -18.47
C ASP A 73 -7.20 0.20 -19.76
N ALA A 74 -6.83 1.35 -20.33
CA ALA A 74 -5.99 1.43 -21.51
C ALA A 74 -4.59 0.84 -21.29
N PHE A 75 -3.96 1.10 -20.14
CA PHE A 75 -2.64 0.57 -19.81
C PHE A 75 -2.63 -0.94 -19.60
N LEU A 76 -3.70 -1.48 -19.00
CA LEU A 76 -3.86 -2.90 -18.72
C LEU A 76 -4.54 -3.68 -19.84
N GLY A 77 -4.88 -3.03 -20.95
CA GLY A 77 -5.53 -3.67 -22.09
C GLY A 77 -6.88 -4.31 -21.74
N VAL A 78 -7.64 -3.70 -20.83
CA VAL A 78 -8.94 -4.22 -20.40
C VAL A 78 -10.10 -3.36 -20.88
N SER A 79 -11.22 -4.00 -21.17
CA SER A 79 -12.50 -3.36 -21.47
C SER A 79 -13.59 -3.91 -20.55
N ASP A 80 -14.70 -3.18 -20.47
CA ASP A 80 -15.94 -3.66 -19.85
C ASP A 80 -15.85 -3.99 -18.35
N ILE A 81 -14.92 -3.34 -17.63
CA ILE A 81 -14.85 -3.44 -16.17
C ILE A 81 -15.88 -2.51 -15.53
N GLU A 82 -16.85 -3.10 -14.85
CA GLU A 82 -17.82 -2.35 -14.08
C GLU A 82 -17.12 -1.43 -13.07
N PRO A 83 -17.49 -0.13 -12.99
CA PRO A 83 -16.88 0.77 -12.04
C PRO A 83 -17.10 0.29 -10.60
N PRO A 84 -16.08 0.39 -9.72
CA PRO A 84 -16.24 0.04 -8.32
C PRO A 84 -17.23 0.99 -7.64
N LYS A 85 -17.81 0.53 -6.53
CA LYS A 85 -18.49 1.44 -5.61
C LYS A 85 -17.44 2.35 -4.97
N CYS A 86 -17.49 3.65 -5.26
CA CYS A 86 -16.57 4.61 -4.69
C CYS A 86 -17.15 5.25 -3.43
N SER A 87 -16.39 5.24 -2.33
CA SER A 87 -16.64 6.12 -1.20
C SER A 87 -15.73 7.34 -1.28
N TYR A 88 -16.34 8.51 -1.40
CA TYR A 88 -15.65 9.81 -1.47
C TYR A 88 -15.55 10.49 -0.10
N TYR A 89 -15.87 9.75 0.96
CA TYR A 89 -15.73 10.22 2.32
C TYR A 89 -14.31 9.89 2.78
N SER A 90 -13.58 10.88 3.30
CA SER A 90 -12.53 10.53 4.24
C SER A 90 -13.22 9.72 5.35
N LEU A 91 -12.76 8.50 5.59
CA LEU A 91 -13.15 7.73 6.78
C LEU A 91 -12.95 8.54 8.08
N PHE A 92 -12.24 9.66 7.99
CA PHE A 92 -12.17 10.73 8.96
C PHE A 92 -12.76 12.03 8.39
N ARG A 93 -14.08 12.23 8.53
CA ARG A 93 -14.54 13.59 8.86
C ARG A 93 -14.10 13.82 10.31
N PRO A 94 -13.22 14.78 10.61
CA PRO A 94 -13.15 15.31 11.97
C PRO A 94 -14.58 15.74 12.33
N GLY A 95 -15.23 15.00 13.23
CA GLY A 95 -16.58 15.30 13.72
C GLY A 95 -17.64 14.19 13.60
N ILE A 96 -17.52 13.19 12.70
CA ILE A 96 -18.59 12.17 12.53
C ILE A 96 -18.14 10.74 12.88
N THR A 97 -16.93 10.34 12.50
CA THR A 97 -16.36 9.02 12.86
C THR A 97 -15.34 9.13 13.97
N THR A 98 -14.64 10.27 14.07
CA THR A 98 -13.77 10.57 15.22
C THR A 98 -14.58 10.79 16.49
N THR A 99 -15.78 11.37 16.44
CA THR A 99 -16.53 11.69 17.65
C THR A 99 -17.08 10.46 18.35
N PRO A 100 -17.71 9.47 17.68
CA PRO A 100 -18.13 8.23 18.34
C PRO A 100 -16.94 7.40 18.83
N VAL A 101 -15.84 7.36 18.07
CA VAL A 101 -14.62 6.62 18.45
C VAL A 101 -13.89 7.32 19.62
N LEU A 102 -13.84 8.65 19.63
CA LEU A 102 -13.28 9.46 20.72
C LEU A 102 -14.20 9.45 21.94
N LEU A 103 -15.52 9.45 21.76
CA LEU A 103 -16.48 9.25 22.83
C LEU A 103 -16.35 7.84 23.41
N SER A 104 -16.21 6.80 22.58
CA SER A 104 -15.91 5.45 23.10
C SER A 104 -14.57 5.41 23.84
N TYR A 105 -13.56 6.15 23.37
CA TYR A 105 -12.28 6.31 24.08
C TYR A 105 -12.46 6.97 25.46
N ILE A 106 -13.21 8.07 25.55
CA ILE A 106 -13.51 8.78 26.80
C ILE A 106 -14.34 7.90 27.73
N PHE A 107 -15.40 7.25 27.25
CA PHE A 107 -16.27 6.39 28.05
C PHE A 107 -15.54 5.14 28.56
N SER A 108 -14.74 4.47 27.72
CA SER A 108 -13.94 3.32 28.15
C SER A 108 -12.84 3.71 29.14
N SER A 109 -12.20 4.87 28.95
CA SER A 109 -11.17 5.36 29.88
C SER A 109 -11.79 5.81 31.21
N ALA A 110 -12.93 6.49 31.18
CA ALA A 110 -13.67 6.88 32.39
C ALA A 110 -14.17 5.66 33.17
N ARG A 111 -14.66 4.62 32.48
CA ARG A 111 -15.03 3.34 33.12
C ARG A 111 -13.83 2.63 33.75
N TYR A 112 -12.68 2.62 33.06
CA TYR A 112 -11.45 2.03 33.59
C TYR A 112 -10.94 2.77 34.83
N ILE A 113 -10.88 4.10 34.79
CA ILE A 113 -10.49 4.92 35.94
C ILE A 113 -11.47 4.72 37.10
N ALA A 114 -12.79 4.75 36.84
CA ALA A 114 -13.80 4.49 37.86
C ALA A 114 -13.65 3.09 38.49
N SER A 115 -13.33 2.06 37.69
CA SER A 115 -13.10 0.70 38.19
C SER A 115 -11.86 0.59 39.07
N ILE A 116 -10.76 1.27 38.71
CA ILE A 116 -9.54 1.32 39.52
C ILE A 116 -9.80 2.10 40.81
N SER A 117 -10.39 3.28 40.70
CA SER A 117 -10.68 4.13 41.86
C SER A 117 -11.64 3.47 42.84
N SER A 118 -12.62 2.70 42.36
CA SER A 118 -13.49 1.86 43.20
C SER A 118 -12.70 0.72 43.85
N SER A 119 -11.84 0.01 43.10
CA SER A 119 -11.00 -1.07 43.65
C SER A 119 -9.97 -0.59 44.68
N MET A 120 -9.59 0.69 44.62
CA MET A 120 -8.69 1.35 45.57
C MET A 120 -9.44 2.03 46.73
N GLY A 121 -10.76 1.95 46.78
CA GLY A 121 -11.59 2.56 47.84
C GLY A 121 -11.60 4.10 47.82
N LEU A 122 -11.22 4.73 46.72
CA LEU A 122 -11.11 6.19 46.59
C LEU A 122 -12.42 6.86 46.18
N ILE A 123 -13.37 6.10 45.62
CA ILE A 123 -14.68 6.61 45.19
C ILE A 123 -15.74 5.53 45.47
N ASP A 124 -16.75 5.89 46.26
CA ASP A 124 -17.90 5.03 46.55
C ASP A 124 -18.95 5.22 45.43
N VAL A 125 -18.96 4.31 44.44
CA VAL A 125 -19.89 4.39 43.29
C VAL A 125 -20.99 3.34 43.48
N PRO A 126 -22.22 3.73 43.85
CA PRO A 126 -23.25 2.79 44.32
C PRO A 126 -23.89 1.90 43.23
N PHE A 127 -23.39 1.92 41.99
CA PHE A 127 -24.02 1.26 40.83
C PHE A 127 -23.16 0.22 40.09
N MET A 128 -21.98 -0.16 40.57
CA MET A 128 -21.14 -1.18 39.92
C MET A 128 -20.87 -2.39 40.81
N ASN A 129 -21.93 -3.07 41.24
CA ASN A 129 -21.85 -4.40 41.84
C ASN A 129 -22.27 -5.48 40.84
N VAL A 130 -21.60 -5.56 39.68
CA VAL A 130 -21.65 -6.73 38.80
C VAL A 130 -20.30 -6.84 38.05
N GLU A 131 -19.54 -7.90 38.36
CA GLU A 131 -18.44 -8.45 37.56
C GLU A 131 -17.28 -7.49 37.16
N SER A 132 -16.38 -7.22 38.12
CA SER A 132 -15.20 -6.35 37.93
C SER A 132 -14.04 -6.98 37.12
N SER A 133 -14.04 -8.30 36.90
CA SER A 133 -12.97 -9.00 36.17
C SER A 133 -13.23 -9.12 34.66
N THR A 134 -14.49 -9.25 34.24
CA THR A 134 -14.88 -9.29 32.81
C THR A 134 -14.79 -7.90 32.18
N SER A 135 -15.21 -6.85 32.91
CA SER A 135 -15.15 -5.46 32.45
C SER A 135 -13.72 -4.92 32.23
N ALA A 136 -12.76 -5.31 33.08
CA ALA A 136 -11.35 -4.95 32.91
C ALA A 136 -10.70 -5.67 31.71
N LEU A 137 -11.06 -6.94 31.48
CA LEU A 137 -10.60 -7.72 30.32
C LEU A 137 -11.18 -7.18 29.02
N GLU A 138 -12.48 -6.85 28.99
CA GLU A 138 -13.15 -6.22 27.86
C GLU A 138 -12.56 -4.84 27.55
N ALA A 139 -12.26 -4.03 28.57
CA ALA A 139 -11.57 -2.76 28.40
C ALA A 139 -10.15 -2.95 27.84
N GLY A 140 -9.38 -3.94 28.33
CA GLY A 140 -8.04 -4.26 27.84
C GLY A 140 -8.01 -4.77 26.40
N VAL A 141 -8.97 -5.62 26.01
CA VAL A 141 -9.14 -6.11 24.63
C VAL A 141 -9.58 -4.96 23.72
N THR A 142 -10.51 -4.11 24.16
CA THR A 142 -10.96 -2.93 23.42
C THR A 142 -9.82 -1.95 23.21
N LEU A 143 -9.01 -1.66 24.24
CA LEU A 143 -7.85 -0.76 24.14
C LEU A 143 -6.79 -1.35 23.19
N SER A 144 -6.52 -2.65 23.27
CA SER A 144 -5.55 -3.33 22.41
C SER A 144 -5.98 -3.34 20.94
N LEU A 145 -7.24 -3.69 20.67
CA LEU A 145 -7.82 -3.60 19.32
C LEU A 145 -7.82 -2.15 18.81
N THR A 146 -8.09 -1.18 19.68
CA THR A 146 -8.12 0.24 19.33
C THR A 146 -6.72 0.80 19.07
N VAL A 147 -5.67 0.37 19.80
CA VAL A 147 -4.28 0.71 19.50
C VAL A 147 -3.83 0.07 18.19
N ILE A 148 -4.26 -1.17 17.92
CA ILE A 148 -4.04 -1.84 16.63
C ILE A 148 -4.73 -1.05 15.51
N PHE A 149 -5.99 -0.68 15.67
CA PHE A 149 -6.73 0.13 14.70
C PHE A 149 -6.11 1.52 14.54
N HIS A 150 -5.78 2.21 15.63
CA HIS A 150 -5.14 3.52 15.62
C HIS A 150 -3.75 3.47 14.98
N ASP A 151 -2.92 2.45 15.22
CA ASP A 151 -1.62 2.30 14.53
C ASP A 151 -1.78 1.85 13.06
N MET A 152 -2.86 1.13 12.75
CA MET A 152 -3.30 0.85 11.37
C MET A 152 -3.85 2.10 10.66
N PHE A 153 -4.29 3.13 11.38
CA PHE A 153 -4.94 4.33 10.83
C PHE A 153 -4.13 5.64 10.99
N ARG A 154 -3.06 5.65 11.79
CA ARG A 154 -2.15 6.81 11.99
C ARG A 154 -1.04 6.87 10.94
N LYS A 155 -0.71 5.74 10.33
CA LYS A 155 -0.02 5.75 9.04
C LYS A 155 -1.06 6.18 8.00
N ASP A 156 -0.68 6.86 6.94
CA ASP A 156 -1.55 7.21 5.79
C ASP A 156 -2.03 5.95 5.03
N THR A 157 -2.48 4.93 5.75
CA THR A 157 -2.78 3.59 5.29
C THR A 157 -4.25 3.48 4.94
N TYR A 158 -4.44 3.40 3.63
CA TYR A 158 -5.57 2.85 2.91
C TYR A 158 -6.19 1.65 3.63
N ILE A 159 -7.51 1.71 3.85
CA ILE A 159 -8.30 0.56 4.29
C ILE A 159 -8.92 -0.08 3.06
N PRO A 160 -8.48 -1.29 2.64
CA PRO A 160 -9.25 -2.08 1.69
C PRO A 160 -10.54 -2.50 2.40
N LEU A 161 -11.64 -1.80 2.13
CA LEU A 161 -12.96 -2.20 2.61
C LEU A 161 -13.38 -3.47 1.84
N PHE A 162 -13.77 -4.50 2.58
CA PHE A 162 -14.32 -5.74 2.05
C PHE A 162 -15.41 -5.44 1.00
N GLY A 163 -15.33 -6.07 -0.18
CA GLY A 163 -16.43 -6.05 -1.16
C GLY A 163 -16.28 -5.17 -2.41
N GLY A 164 -15.06 -4.82 -2.83
CA GLY A 164 -14.86 -4.08 -4.10
C GLY A 164 -15.13 -2.58 -4.00
N LEU A 165 -15.06 -2.04 -2.79
CA LEU A 165 -15.17 -0.60 -2.55
C LEU A 165 -13.80 0.06 -2.68
N VAL A 166 -13.72 1.13 -3.47
CA VAL A 166 -12.54 2.00 -3.56
C VAL A 166 -12.78 3.22 -2.67
N SER A 167 -11.91 3.42 -1.68
CA SER A 167 -11.95 4.58 -0.80
C SER A 167 -11.00 5.66 -1.33
N LEU A 168 -11.54 6.82 -1.68
CA LEU A 168 -10.76 7.96 -2.16
C LEU A 168 -10.67 9.00 -1.03
N ALA A 169 -9.49 9.09 -0.41
CA ALA A 169 -9.23 10.12 0.59
C ALA A 169 -9.20 11.51 -0.06
N LYS A 170 -9.59 12.55 0.69
CA LYS A 170 -9.35 13.96 0.31
C LYS A 170 -7.87 14.29 0.40
N ASN A 171 -7.11 13.81 -0.56
CA ASN A 171 -5.68 14.05 -0.69
C ASN A 171 -5.42 15.16 -1.74
N LYS A 172 -4.18 15.64 -1.77
CA LYS A 172 -3.72 16.52 -2.83
C LYS A 172 -3.69 15.77 -4.15
N ARG A 173 -3.97 16.46 -5.26
CA ARG A 173 -4.10 15.88 -6.60
C ARG A 173 -2.92 14.97 -6.96
N CYS A 174 -1.69 15.42 -6.71
CA CYS A 174 -0.47 14.68 -7.05
C CYS A 174 -0.36 13.31 -6.36
N ASN A 175 -0.93 13.19 -5.16
CA ASN A 175 -0.90 11.93 -4.38
C ASN A 175 -2.12 11.06 -4.69
N LEU A 176 -3.25 11.70 -4.96
CA LEU A 176 -4.52 11.04 -5.23
C LEU A 176 -4.47 10.22 -6.51
N ILE A 177 -4.03 10.81 -7.62
CA ILE A 177 -4.12 10.16 -8.95
C ILE A 177 -3.36 8.82 -8.99
N PRO A 178 -2.07 8.76 -8.60
CA PRO A 178 -1.35 7.49 -8.57
C PRO A 178 -2.00 6.47 -7.63
N SER A 179 -2.43 6.93 -6.45
CA SER A 179 -3.01 6.04 -5.43
C SER A 179 -4.40 5.51 -5.84
N ALA A 180 -5.21 6.33 -6.50
CA ALA A 180 -6.49 5.92 -7.05
C ALA A 180 -6.30 4.84 -8.13
N GLY A 181 -5.25 4.96 -8.94
CA GLY A 181 -4.89 3.93 -9.92
C GLY A 181 -4.40 2.63 -9.28
N HIS A 182 -3.65 2.70 -8.20
CA HIS A 182 -3.26 1.54 -7.40
C HIS A 182 -4.50 0.76 -6.92
N GLU A 183 -5.45 1.45 -6.28
CA GLU A 183 -6.68 0.82 -5.77
C GLU A 183 -7.59 0.32 -6.88
N TYR A 184 -7.72 1.08 -7.98
CA TYR A 184 -8.50 0.63 -9.12
C TYR A 184 -7.88 -0.60 -9.79
N THR A 185 -6.54 -0.72 -9.81
CA THR A 185 -5.87 -1.93 -10.28
C THR A 185 -6.27 -3.15 -9.45
N HIS A 186 -6.40 -3.03 -8.13
CA HIS A 186 -6.92 -4.11 -7.30
C HIS A 186 -8.38 -4.47 -7.63
N HIS A 187 -9.19 -3.49 -8.03
CA HIS A 187 -10.54 -3.76 -8.53
C HIS A 187 -10.52 -4.52 -9.85
N VAL A 188 -9.71 -4.08 -10.82
CA VAL A 188 -9.53 -4.78 -12.11
C VAL A 188 -9.07 -6.23 -11.87
N GLN A 189 -8.07 -6.44 -11.02
CA GLN A 189 -7.60 -7.77 -10.62
C GLN A 189 -8.73 -8.65 -10.07
N LYS A 190 -9.58 -8.11 -9.18
CA LYS A 190 -10.71 -8.86 -8.59
C LYS A 190 -11.76 -9.26 -9.61
N ASN A 191 -11.99 -8.45 -10.64
CA ASN A 191 -12.99 -8.71 -11.68
C ASN A 191 -12.45 -9.65 -12.77
N HIS A 192 -11.19 -9.48 -13.20
CA HIS A 192 -10.57 -10.35 -14.20
C HIS A 192 -10.12 -11.71 -13.64
N ILE A 193 -9.68 -11.75 -12.38
CA ILE A 193 -9.22 -12.98 -11.73
C ILE A 193 -10.37 -13.51 -10.89
N LYS A 194 -11.14 -14.47 -11.44
CA LYS A 194 -12.36 -15.04 -10.80
C LYS A 194 -12.20 -15.25 -9.29
N ARG A 195 -13.19 -14.79 -8.52
CA ARG A 195 -13.24 -14.76 -7.05
C ARG A 195 -12.93 -16.12 -6.37
N GLU A 196 -13.42 -17.22 -6.95
CA GLU A 196 -13.17 -18.61 -6.50
C GLU A 196 -11.67 -18.99 -6.48
N ILE A 197 -10.87 -18.33 -7.32
CA ILE A 197 -9.43 -18.53 -7.41
C ILE A 197 -8.73 -17.67 -6.36
N LEU A 198 -9.17 -16.43 -6.13
CA LEU A 198 -8.60 -15.52 -5.12
C LEU A 198 -8.79 -16.04 -3.68
N ASP A 199 -9.95 -16.63 -3.36
CA ASP A 199 -10.25 -17.11 -2.00
C ASP A 199 -9.36 -18.28 -1.55
N ASN A 200 -8.86 -19.09 -2.48
CA ASN A 200 -7.92 -20.18 -2.21
C ASN A 200 -6.44 -19.73 -2.07
N ILE A 201 -6.10 -18.45 -2.31
CA ILE A 201 -4.70 -18.00 -2.53
C ILE A 201 -4.31 -16.75 -1.71
N LYS A 202 -5.11 -16.35 -0.71
CA LYS A 202 -4.93 -15.09 0.07
C LYS A 202 -3.52 -14.83 0.63
N ARG A 203 -2.65 -15.84 0.79
CA ARG A 203 -1.28 -15.65 1.31
C ARG A 203 -0.19 -15.42 0.26
N THR A 204 -0.30 -15.99 -0.95
CA THR A 204 0.75 -15.91 -2.00
C THR A 204 0.43 -14.85 -3.06
N PHE A 205 -0.86 -14.59 -3.30
CA PHE A 205 -1.33 -13.61 -4.30
C PHE A 205 -1.02 -12.16 -3.94
N SER A 206 -0.98 -11.82 -2.64
CA SER A 206 -0.68 -10.46 -2.16
C SER A 206 0.70 -9.89 -2.54
N MET A 207 1.67 -10.69 -2.97
CA MET A 207 2.92 -10.12 -3.52
C MET A 207 2.68 -9.65 -4.96
N PHE A 208 1.93 -10.44 -5.70
CA PHE A 208 1.63 -10.20 -7.10
C PHE A 208 0.65 -9.04 -7.25
N ASP A 209 -0.46 -9.06 -6.50
CA ASP A 209 -1.50 -8.03 -6.57
C ASP A 209 -0.91 -6.64 -6.31
N GLU A 210 -0.14 -6.53 -5.23
CA GLU A 210 0.52 -5.29 -4.80
C GLU A 210 1.62 -4.86 -5.77
N GLY A 211 2.43 -5.80 -6.28
CA GLY A 211 3.49 -5.48 -7.24
C GLY A 211 2.94 -4.94 -8.56
N HIS A 212 1.88 -5.58 -9.07
CA HIS A 212 1.18 -5.13 -10.27
C HIS A 212 0.54 -3.75 -10.05
N ALA A 213 -0.16 -3.54 -8.94
CA ALA A 213 -0.77 -2.25 -8.60
C ALA A 213 0.28 -1.14 -8.36
N ARG A 214 1.48 -1.47 -7.84
CA ARG A 214 2.61 -0.51 -7.72
C ARG A 214 3.14 -0.07 -9.08
N GLY A 215 3.22 -0.97 -10.05
CA GLY A 215 3.63 -0.62 -11.41
C GLY A 215 2.65 0.33 -12.08
N VAL A 216 1.35 0.07 -11.98
CA VAL A 216 0.30 0.99 -12.50
C VAL A 216 0.35 2.34 -11.79
N GLN A 217 0.56 2.35 -10.47
CA GLN A 217 0.76 3.59 -9.70
C GLN A 217 1.93 4.41 -10.26
N GLU A 218 3.06 3.77 -10.54
CA GLU A 218 4.24 4.43 -11.12
C GLU A 218 3.99 4.93 -12.54
N TYR A 219 3.36 4.12 -13.39
CA TYR A 219 2.96 4.52 -14.73
C TYR A 219 2.11 5.80 -14.72
N LEU A 220 1.10 5.86 -13.86
CA LEU A 220 0.25 7.06 -13.73
C LEU A 220 1.03 8.25 -13.18
N ALA A 221 1.86 8.03 -12.15
CA ALA A 221 2.69 9.10 -11.58
C ALA A 221 3.59 9.73 -12.65
N ARG A 222 4.27 8.91 -13.48
CA ARG A 222 5.11 9.39 -14.59
C ARG A 222 4.29 10.08 -15.66
N THR A 223 3.19 9.47 -16.09
CA THR A 223 2.30 10.03 -17.12
C THR A 223 1.77 11.41 -16.74
N TYR A 224 1.37 11.61 -15.48
CA TYR A 224 0.86 12.89 -15.02
C TYR A 224 1.97 13.90 -14.69
N ALA A 225 3.12 13.43 -14.20
CA ALA A 225 4.29 14.30 -14.02
C ALA A 225 4.74 14.93 -15.34
N GLU A 226 4.80 14.13 -16.41
CA GLU A 226 5.14 14.60 -17.76
C GLU A 226 4.04 15.49 -18.34
N LYS A 227 2.78 15.02 -18.30
CA LYS A 227 1.64 15.76 -18.87
C LYS A 227 1.42 17.13 -18.22
N GLU A 228 1.61 17.23 -16.91
CA GLU A 228 1.36 18.46 -16.13
C GLU A 228 2.66 19.20 -15.77
N ASP A 229 3.83 18.79 -16.29
CA ASP A 229 5.16 19.31 -15.96
C ASP A 229 5.36 19.51 -14.44
N ASN A 230 4.98 18.49 -13.66
CA ASN A 230 4.94 18.57 -12.21
C ASN A 230 5.60 17.35 -11.53
N PRO A 231 6.84 17.48 -11.02
CA PRO A 231 7.54 16.38 -10.37
C PRO A 231 6.91 15.93 -9.03
N ALA A 232 5.96 16.70 -8.47
CA ALA A 232 5.31 16.31 -7.22
C ALA A 232 4.49 15.01 -7.34
N PHE A 233 4.02 14.65 -8.54
CA PHE A 233 3.36 13.36 -8.80
C PHE A 233 4.27 12.16 -8.51
N LEU A 234 5.59 12.32 -8.64
CA LEU A 234 6.56 11.25 -8.48
C LEU A 234 7.01 11.04 -7.03
N TYR A 235 6.89 12.06 -6.17
CA TYR A 235 7.55 12.09 -4.86
C TYR A 235 7.19 10.87 -3.98
N ASP A 236 5.92 10.66 -3.66
CA ASP A 236 5.48 9.57 -2.77
C ASP A 236 5.74 8.18 -3.37
N THR A 237 5.62 8.07 -4.71
CA THR A 237 5.85 6.83 -5.45
C THR A 237 7.33 6.45 -5.44
N LEU A 238 8.23 7.39 -5.72
CA LEU A 238 9.68 7.16 -5.71
C LEU A 238 10.21 6.95 -4.28
N ASP A 239 9.74 7.70 -3.29
CA ASP A 239 10.09 7.46 -1.88
C ASP A 239 9.75 6.03 -1.45
N THR A 240 8.55 5.59 -1.82
CA THR A 240 8.09 4.22 -1.60
C THR A 240 8.96 3.21 -2.34
N LYS A 241 9.22 3.42 -3.63
CA LYS A 241 10.01 2.52 -4.49
C LYS A 241 11.42 2.36 -3.96
N VAL A 242 12.12 3.45 -3.66
CA VAL A 242 13.47 3.44 -3.08
C VAL A 242 13.50 2.64 -1.79
N GLY A 243 12.58 2.91 -0.85
CA GLY A 243 12.55 2.18 0.42
C GLY A 243 12.24 0.69 0.27
N GLU A 244 11.32 0.32 -0.63
CA GLU A 244 10.94 -1.06 -0.92
C GLU A 244 12.07 -1.84 -1.61
N LEU A 245 12.70 -1.27 -2.64
CA LEU A 245 13.85 -1.87 -3.34
C LEU A 245 15.03 -2.06 -2.39
N LYS A 246 15.36 -1.07 -1.54
CA LYS A 246 16.44 -1.20 -0.54
C LYS A 246 16.23 -2.33 0.43
N ARG A 247 15.01 -2.45 0.96
CA ARG A 247 14.66 -3.52 1.90
C ARG A 247 14.81 -4.89 1.24
N THR A 248 14.32 -5.02 0.00
CA THR A 248 14.43 -6.28 -0.75
C THR A 248 15.87 -6.60 -1.13
N TYR A 249 16.65 -5.63 -1.60
CA TYR A 249 18.07 -5.78 -1.91
C TYR A 249 18.88 -6.27 -0.70
N LYS A 250 18.77 -5.60 0.44
CA LYS A 250 19.42 -6.03 1.71
C LYS A 250 19.07 -7.46 2.07
N TRP A 251 17.81 -7.84 1.89
CA TRP A 251 17.32 -9.18 2.20
C TRP A 251 17.84 -10.24 1.21
N ILE A 252 17.82 -9.96 -0.10
CA ILE A 252 18.32 -10.87 -1.16
C ILE A 252 19.82 -11.10 -0.99
N CYS A 253 20.63 -10.04 -0.85
CA CYS A 253 22.07 -10.15 -0.63
C CYS A 253 22.40 -11.01 0.60
N LYS A 254 21.71 -10.80 1.72
CA LYS A 254 21.84 -11.63 2.92
C LYS A 254 21.48 -13.09 2.67
N LYS A 255 20.41 -13.35 1.91
CA LYS A 255 19.95 -14.72 1.62
C LYS A 255 20.87 -15.47 0.67
N LEU A 256 21.54 -14.77 -0.24
CA LEU A 256 22.42 -15.35 -1.24
C LEU A 256 23.91 -15.31 -0.85
N GLY A 257 24.25 -14.75 0.32
CA GLY A 257 25.63 -14.61 0.76
C GLY A 257 26.45 -13.64 -0.11
N VAL A 258 25.79 -12.68 -0.76
CA VAL A 258 26.44 -11.69 -1.64
C VAL A 258 26.69 -10.41 -0.86
N GLN A 259 27.87 -9.82 -1.04
CA GLN A 259 28.21 -8.53 -0.45
C GLN A 259 27.35 -7.43 -1.09
N LYS A 260 26.69 -6.65 -0.25
CA LYS A 260 25.87 -5.51 -0.69
C LYS A 260 26.75 -4.29 -0.99
N ARG A 261 26.37 -3.52 -2.01
CA ARG A 261 26.99 -2.25 -2.38
C ARG A 261 26.42 -1.13 -1.53
N GLU A 262 27.19 -0.69 -0.53
CA GLU A 262 26.73 0.31 0.47
C GLU A 262 26.39 1.68 -0.13
N SER A 263 27.00 2.05 -1.27
CA SER A 263 26.68 3.33 -1.96
C SER A 263 25.21 3.44 -2.33
N LEU A 264 24.57 2.33 -2.74
CA LEU A 264 23.16 2.29 -3.14
C LEU A 264 22.20 2.54 -1.96
N LEU A 265 22.69 2.44 -0.72
CA LEU A 265 21.88 2.48 0.49
C LEU A 265 21.87 3.85 1.16
N LYS A 266 22.57 4.85 0.61
CA LYS A 266 22.76 6.18 1.22
C LYS A 266 21.51 7.07 1.22
N THR A 267 20.75 7.08 0.13
CA THR A 267 19.55 7.94 0.02
C THR A 267 18.49 7.56 1.04
N LYS A 268 18.09 8.49 1.93
CA LYS A 268 17.09 8.20 2.95
C LYS A 268 15.67 8.22 2.37
N SER A 269 14.89 7.18 2.62
CA SER A 269 13.45 7.11 2.37
C SER A 269 12.65 7.23 3.67
N SER A 270 11.38 7.66 3.61
CA SER A 270 10.50 7.64 4.78
C SER A 270 10.30 6.22 5.34
N ARG A 271 10.57 5.21 4.51
CA ARG A 271 10.44 3.78 4.82
C ARG A 271 11.74 3.15 5.31
N ASP A 272 12.74 3.91 5.74
CA ASP A 272 13.96 3.33 6.32
C ASP A 272 13.80 2.88 7.79
N GLY A 273 12.58 2.97 8.34
CA GLY A 273 12.24 2.58 9.71
C GLY A 273 12.30 1.07 10.00
N SER A 274 13.49 0.56 10.30
CA SER A 274 13.82 -0.39 11.39
C SER A 274 15.21 -0.99 11.13
N LYS A 275 16.09 -0.99 12.14
CA LYS A 275 17.47 -1.50 12.01
C LYS A 275 17.55 -3.01 11.77
N ARG A 276 16.47 -3.76 12.07
CA ARG A 276 16.43 -5.21 11.83
C ARG A 276 16.19 -5.47 10.36
N ILE A 277 17.14 -6.14 9.69
CA ILE A 277 16.94 -6.75 8.37
C ILE A 277 15.97 -7.92 8.54
N SER A 278 14.70 -7.58 8.73
CA SER A 278 13.58 -8.50 8.70
C SER A 278 13.23 -8.80 7.25
N LYS A 279 12.43 -9.85 7.05
CA LYS A 279 11.90 -10.18 5.74
C LYS A 279 11.09 -8.99 5.20
N PRO A 280 11.28 -8.56 3.93
CA PRO A 280 10.51 -7.48 3.34
C PRO A 280 9.01 -7.78 3.34
N SER A 281 8.20 -6.72 3.33
CA SER A 281 6.75 -6.85 3.20
C SER A 281 6.38 -7.44 1.84
N LYS A 282 5.15 -7.92 1.71
CA LYS A 282 4.61 -8.43 0.43
C LYS A 282 4.63 -7.34 -0.66
N HIS A 283 4.26 -6.10 -0.31
CA HIS A 283 4.40 -4.93 -1.18
C HIS A 283 5.83 -4.75 -1.68
N ALA A 284 6.83 -4.78 -0.78
CA ALA A 284 8.22 -4.57 -1.15
C ALA A 284 8.75 -5.67 -2.08
N LEU A 285 8.42 -6.94 -1.79
CA LEU A 285 8.76 -8.07 -2.67
C LEU A 285 8.08 -7.93 -4.02
N GLY A 286 6.79 -7.57 -4.04
CA GLY A 286 5.97 -7.42 -5.25
C GLY A 286 6.50 -6.34 -6.16
N ASN A 287 6.71 -5.14 -5.61
CA ASN A 287 7.28 -4.01 -6.32
C ASN A 287 8.65 -4.36 -6.92
N THR A 288 9.53 -5.00 -6.15
CA THR A 288 10.84 -5.43 -6.64
C THR A 288 10.73 -6.44 -7.78
N PHE A 289 9.83 -7.42 -7.65
CA PHE A 289 9.59 -8.42 -8.67
C PHE A 289 9.13 -7.79 -9.99
N PHE A 290 8.09 -6.96 -9.94
CA PHE A 290 7.59 -6.30 -11.15
C PHE A 290 8.61 -5.34 -11.75
N SER A 291 9.35 -4.58 -10.93
CA SER A 291 10.40 -3.69 -11.43
C SER A 291 11.50 -4.45 -12.19
N ILE A 292 11.94 -5.62 -11.69
CA ILE A 292 12.95 -6.45 -12.37
C ILE A 292 12.42 -6.96 -13.70
N TYR A 293 11.18 -7.45 -13.73
CA TYR A 293 10.60 -8.01 -14.95
C TYR A 293 10.24 -6.94 -15.98
N GLU A 294 9.80 -5.77 -15.55
CA GLU A 294 9.58 -4.61 -16.40
C GLU A 294 10.91 -4.18 -17.03
N ALA A 295 12.00 -4.09 -16.25
CA ALA A 295 13.32 -3.77 -16.78
C ALA A 295 13.81 -4.80 -17.82
N LYS A 296 13.47 -6.08 -17.64
CA LYS A 296 13.88 -7.16 -18.55
C LYS A 296 13.00 -7.29 -19.80
N ARG A 297 11.73 -6.89 -19.75
CA ARG A 297 10.73 -7.25 -20.76
C ARG A 297 9.79 -6.13 -21.19
N GLY A 298 9.98 -4.94 -20.64
CA GLY A 298 9.15 -3.78 -20.89
C GLY A 298 7.83 -3.76 -20.08
N PRO A 299 7.07 -2.66 -20.17
CA PRO A 299 5.81 -2.46 -19.43
C PRO A 299 4.69 -3.41 -19.86
N GLN A 300 4.82 -4.12 -20.97
CA GLN A 300 3.84 -5.08 -21.46
C GLN A 300 3.64 -6.25 -20.48
N ILE A 301 4.51 -6.41 -19.48
CA ILE A 301 4.32 -7.42 -18.44
C ILE A 301 3.02 -7.23 -17.66
N TYR A 302 2.54 -5.99 -17.46
CA TYR A 302 1.34 -5.74 -16.66
C TYR A 302 0.09 -6.29 -17.35
N ASP A 303 -0.10 -5.91 -18.61
CA ASP A 303 -1.13 -6.44 -19.51
C ASP A 303 -1.03 -7.97 -19.67
N ASN A 304 0.14 -8.48 -20.07
CA ASN A 304 0.36 -9.91 -20.30
C ASN A 304 0.04 -10.77 -19.07
N ILE A 305 0.33 -10.24 -17.89
CA ILE A 305 0.10 -10.93 -16.64
C ILE A 305 -1.39 -11.10 -16.38
N LEU A 306 -2.18 -10.06 -16.65
CA LEU A 306 -3.63 -10.02 -16.43
C LEU A 306 -4.37 -10.96 -17.40
N HIS A 307 -3.93 -11.01 -18.66
CA HIS A 307 -4.54 -11.86 -19.69
C HIS A 307 -4.04 -13.31 -19.70
N GLY A 308 -3.01 -13.61 -18.92
CA GLY A 308 -2.50 -14.97 -18.80
C GLY A 308 -1.52 -15.39 -19.89
N THR A 309 -0.91 -14.42 -20.57
CA THR A 309 0.07 -14.65 -21.65
C THR A 309 1.51 -14.56 -21.15
N PHE A 310 1.73 -14.07 -19.93
CA PHE A 310 3.07 -13.88 -19.38
C PHE A 310 3.79 -15.21 -19.03
N GLN A 311 4.94 -15.45 -19.64
CA GLN A 311 5.73 -16.65 -19.34
C GLN A 311 6.85 -16.36 -18.35
N PHE A 312 6.76 -16.83 -17.11
CA PHE A 312 7.91 -16.80 -16.19
C PHE A 312 9.10 -17.51 -16.83
N SER A 313 10.21 -16.81 -17.04
CA SER A 313 11.45 -17.43 -17.51
C SER A 313 11.87 -18.47 -16.47
N ARG A 314 12.29 -19.64 -16.96
CA ARG A 314 12.88 -20.68 -16.12
C ARG A 314 14.25 -20.27 -15.64
#